data_AF-A0A5A7W0L2-F1
#
_entry.id   AF-A0A5A7W0L2-F1
#
_cell.length_a   1.000
_cell.length_b   1.000
_cell.length_c   1.000
_cell.angle_alpha   90.00
_cell.angle_beta   90.00
_cell.angle_gamma   90.00
#
_symmetry.space_group_name_H-M   'P 1'
#
loop_
_entity.id
_entity.type
_entity.pdbx_description
1 polymer ?
#
loop_
_entity_poly.entity_id
_entity_poly.type
_entity_poly.pdbx_seq_one_letter_code
_entity_poly.pdbx_strand_id
1 'polypeptide(L)'
;MSATATATKDATGSHNVAAAELRQFVERIERLEEEKKTISDDIKDVFAELKGRGYDVKAVRQIIKIRKQDENERQEMEAILETYLQALGMIV
;
A
#
# COMPACT_ATOMS: atom_id res chain seq x y z
N MET A 1 -52.53 -38.17 14.09
CA MET A 1 -51.12 -38.01 14.51
C MET A 1 -50.28 -37.70 13.28
N SER A 2 -49.47 -36.64 13.39
CA SER A 2 -48.32 -36.22 12.59
C SER A 2 -48.45 -36.06 11.07
N ALA A 3 -48.58 -34.80 10.66
CA ALA A 3 -47.91 -34.25 9.49
C ALA A 3 -46.96 -33.14 9.95
N THR A 4 -45.73 -33.12 9.43
CA THR A 4 -44.87 -31.96 9.10
C THR A 4 -43.40 -32.33 9.28
N ALA A 5 -42.72 -32.64 8.18
CA ALA A 5 -41.27 -32.81 8.12
C ALA A 5 -40.73 -32.27 6.79
N THR A 6 -40.72 -30.95 6.64
CA THR A 6 -39.99 -30.29 5.53
C THR A 6 -39.71 -28.82 5.85
N ALA A 7 -38.57 -28.49 6.48
CA ALA A 7 -38.11 -27.09 6.60
C ALA A 7 -36.63 -26.91 7.05
N THR A 8 -35.65 -27.72 6.62
CA THR A 8 -34.27 -27.53 7.13
C THR A 8 -33.12 -27.87 6.16
N LYS A 9 -33.34 -27.79 4.84
CA LYS A 9 -32.29 -28.13 3.85
C LYS A 9 -31.63 -26.92 3.16
N ASP A 10 -32.23 -25.73 3.22
CA ASP A 10 -31.76 -24.58 2.42
C ASP A 10 -30.77 -23.64 3.15
N ALA A 11 -30.78 -23.60 4.48
CA ALA A 11 -29.90 -22.71 5.26
C ALA A 11 -28.43 -23.15 5.25
N THR A 12 -28.16 -24.45 5.24
CA THR A 12 -26.78 -25.01 5.22
C THR A 12 -26.09 -24.83 3.87
N GLY A 13 -26.82 -24.80 2.75
CA GLY A 13 -26.24 -24.57 1.42
C GLY A 13 -25.68 -23.15 1.24
N SER A 14 -26.45 -22.14 1.67
CA SER A 14 -26.05 -20.72 1.59
C SER A 14 -24.82 -20.39 2.46
N HIS A 15 -24.79 -20.87 3.70
CA HIS A 15 -23.62 -20.69 4.59
C HIS A 15 -22.34 -21.31 4.03
N ASN A 16 -22.45 -22.43 3.30
CA ASN A 16 -21.29 -23.08 2.68
C ASN A 16 -20.75 -22.32 1.46
N VAL A 17 -21.62 -21.67 0.66
CA VAL A 17 -21.19 -20.85 -0.47
C VAL A 17 -20.49 -19.58 0.00
N ALA A 18 -21.07 -18.86 0.96
CA ALA A 18 -20.45 -17.66 1.53
C ALA A 18 -19.11 -17.96 2.22
N ALA A 19 -19.00 -19.10 2.91
CA ALA A 19 -17.74 -19.53 3.52
C ALA A 19 -16.68 -19.91 2.47
N ALA A 20 -17.07 -20.49 1.34
CA ALA A 20 -16.14 -20.82 0.25
C ALA A 20 -15.63 -19.57 -0.45
N GLU A 21 -16.49 -18.59 -0.72
CA GLU A 21 -16.11 -17.30 -1.30
C GLU A 21 -15.16 -16.53 -0.37
N LEU A 22 -15.45 -16.48 0.93
CA LEU A 22 -14.57 -15.86 1.91
C LEU A 22 -13.18 -16.50 1.93
N ARG A 23 -13.09 -17.84 1.88
CA ARG A 23 -11.79 -18.55 1.81
C ARG A 23 -10.99 -18.13 0.58
N GLN A 24 -11.63 -18.02 -0.60
CA GLN A 24 -10.94 -17.58 -1.82
C GLN A 24 -10.37 -16.16 -1.69
N PHE A 25 -11.10 -15.24 -1.07
CA PHE A 25 -10.59 -13.90 -0.80
C PHE A 25 -9.40 -13.92 0.17
N VAL A 26 -9.48 -14.70 1.25
CA VAL A 26 -8.41 -14.83 2.25
C VAL A 26 -7.14 -15.40 1.60
N GLU A 27 -7.24 -16.53 0.91
CA GLU A 27 -6.10 -17.18 0.24
C GLU A 27 -5.44 -16.23 -0.79
N ARG A 28 -6.25 -15.46 -1.54
CA ARG A 28 -5.74 -14.48 -2.50
C ARG A 28 -4.99 -13.34 -1.79
N ILE A 29 -5.49 -12.85 -0.65
CA ILE A 29 -4.85 -11.79 0.13
C ILE A 29 -3.54 -12.30 0.75
N GLU A 30 -3.53 -13.50 1.31
CA GLU A 30 -2.33 -14.10 1.90
C GLU A 30 -1.20 -14.22 0.88
N ARG A 31 -1.50 -14.71 -0.33
CA ARG A 31 -0.52 -14.75 -1.42
C ARG A 31 0.00 -13.35 -1.78
N LEU A 32 -0.88 -12.35 -1.85
CA LEU A 32 -0.48 -10.96 -2.15
C LEU A 32 0.38 -10.35 -1.03
N GLU A 33 0.13 -10.69 0.24
CA GLU A 33 0.97 -10.25 1.36
C GLU A 33 2.34 -10.92 1.35
N GLU A 34 2.44 -12.18 0.94
CA GLU A 34 3.74 -12.86 0.74
C GLU A 34 4.56 -12.21 -0.40
N GLU A 35 3.92 -11.91 -1.54
CA GLU A 35 4.54 -11.20 -2.66
C GLU A 35 5.01 -9.79 -2.21
N LYS A 36 4.14 -9.05 -1.51
CA LYS A 36 4.46 -7.73 -0.96
C LYS A 36 5.63 -7.78 0.03
N LYS A 37 5.70 -8.82 0.86
CA LYS A 37 6.83 -9.02 1.78
C LYS A 37 8.13 -9.21 1.01
N THR A 38 8.13 -10.08 0.00
CA THR A 38 9.31 -10.33 -0.85
C THR A 38 9.80 -9.03 -1.48
N ILE A 39 8.90 -8.27 -2.11
CA ILE A 39 9.23 -6.96 -2.70
C ILE A 39 9.74 -5.98 -1.64
N SER A 40 9.16 -5.99 -0.45
CA SER A 40 9.58 -5.11 0.65
C SER A 40 10.99 -5.44 1.14
N ASP A 41 11.38 -6.72 1.14
CA ASP A 41 12.71 -7.17 1.52
C ASP A 41 13.72 -6.82 0.43
N ASP A 42 13.39 -7.01 -0.85
CA ASP A 42 14.23 -6.55 -1.98
C ASP A 42 14.50 -5.03 -1.91
N ILE A 43 13.47 -4.23 -1.60
CA ILE A 43 13.62 -2.77 -1.42
C ILE A 43 14.59 -2.44 -0.27
N LYS A 44 14.55 -3.21 0.84
CA LYS A 44 15.48 -2.99 1.96
C LYS A 44 16.92 -3.30 1.56
N ASP A 45 17.13 -4.35 0.79
CA ASP A 45 18.46 -4.74 0.31
C ASP A 45 19.05 -3.65 -0.60
N VAL A 46 18.24 -3.08 -1.50
CA VAL A 46 18.66 -1.92 -2.31
C VAL A 46 19.04 -0.71 -1.44
N PHE A 47 18.27 -0.41 -0.39
CA PHE A 47 18.64 0.65 0.55
C PHE A 47 19.91 0.34 1.34
N ALA A 48 20.15 -0.93 1.68
CA ALA A 48 21.38 -1.36 2.34
C ALA A 48 22.59 -1.22 1.40
N GLU A 49 22.45 -1.57 0.12
CA GLU A 49 23.47 -1.34 -0.90
C GLU A 49 23.80 0.15 -1.06
N LEU A 50 22.78 1.00 -1.17
CA LEU A 50 22.96 2.45 -1.25
C LEU A 50 23.78 2.98 -0.06
N LYS A 51 23.44 2.52 1.15
CA LYS A 51 24.18 2.88 2.36
C LYS A 51 25.62 2.38 2.33
N GLY A 52 25.85 1.14 1.90
CA GLY A 52 27.18 0.55 1.76
C GLY A 52 28.08 1.29 0.76
N ARG A 53 27.47 1.90 -0.27
CA ARG A 53 28.14 2.76 -1.26
C ARG A 53 28.32 4.21 -0.79
N GLY A 54 27.81 4.58 0.38
CA GLY A 54 27.97 5.91 0.97
C GLY A 54 26.88 6.94 0.61
N TYR A 55 25.76 6.52 0.01
CA TYR A 55 24.63 7.42 -0.25
C TYR A 55 23.80 7.69 1.01
N ASP A 56 23.23 8.89 1.11
CA ASP A 56 22.27 9.23 2.17
C ASP A 56 20.89 8.62 1.87
N VAL A 57 20.54 7.58 2.62
CA VAL A 57 19.25 6.88 2.52
C VAL A 57 18.05 7.79 2.78
N LYS A 58 18.16 8.79 3.66
CA LYS A 58 17.06 9.73 3.94
C LYS A 58 16.82 10.63 2.75
N ALA A 59 17.88 11.16 2.13
CA ALA A 59 17.77 11.97 0.93
C ALA A 59 17.13 11.18 -0.22
N VAL A 60 17.56 9.93 -0.45
CA VAL A 60 16.97 9.07 -1.49
C VAL A 60 15.48 8.79 -1.23
N ARG A 61 15.07 8.55 0.02
CA ARG A 61 13.64 8.39 0.36
C ARG A 61 12.83 9.64 0.04
N GLN A 62 13.40 10.82 0.30
CA GLN A 62 12.76 12.08 -0.05
C GLN A 62 12.62 12.23 -1.57
N ILE A 63 13.66 11.88 -2.34
CA ILE A 63 13.61 11.85 -3.81
C ILE A 63 12.50 10.93 -4.30
N ILE A 64 12.39 9.71 -3.77
CA ILE A 64 11.31 8.77 -4.15
C ILE A 64 9.93 9.37 -3.85
N LYS A 65 9.77 10.05 -2.71
CA LYS A 65 8.51 10.73 -2.37
C LYS A 65 8.17 11.83 -3.37
N ILE A 66 9.15 12.68 -3.70
CA ILE A 66 9.00 13.77 -4.68
C ILE A 66 8.62 13.20 -6.05
N ARG A 67 9.26 12.12 -6.48
CA ARG A 67 8.99 11.46 -7.77
C ARG A 67 7.62 10.78 -7.86
N LYS A 68 6.93 10.57 -6.74
CA LYS A 68 5.57 10.03 -6.70
C LYS A 68 4.49 11.10 -6.76
N GLN A 69 4.85 12.37 -6.53
CA GLN A 69 3.91 13.49 -6.61
C GLN A 69 3.61 13.83 -8.07
N ASP A 70 2.41 14.35 -8.32
CA ASP A 70 2.09 14.94 -9.62
C ASP A 70 3.04 16.11 -9.91
N GLU A 71 3.48 16.21 -11.15
CA GLU A 71 4.48 17.20 -11.54
C GLU A 71 3.95 18.63 -11.49
N ASN A 72 2.69 18.85 -11.89
CA ASN A 72 2.11 20.18 -11.87
C ASN A 72 1.84 20.62 -10.43
N GLU A 73 1.24 19.75 -9.61
CA GLU A 73 1.02 20.03 -8.18
C GLU A 73 2.34 20.32 -7.44
N ARG A 74 3.42 19.61 -7.80
CA ARG A 74 4.75 19.85 -7.24
C ARG A 74 5.27 21.23 -7.64
N GLN A 75 5.22 21.57 -8.93
CA GLN A 75 5.72 22.87 -9.42
C GLN A 75 4.95 24.05 -8.80
N GLU A 76 3.62 23.94 -8.68
CA GLU A 76 2.81 24.95 -8.01
C GLU A 76 3.21 25.12 -6.54
N MET A 77 3.38 24.01 -5.82
CA MET A 77 3.81 24.03 -4.42
C MET A 77 5.22 24.61 -4.26
N GLU A 78 6.16 24.25 -5.15
CA GLU A 78 7.53 24.76 -5.15
C GLU A 78 7.56 26.27 -5.39
N ALA A 79 6.77 26.79 -6.33
CA ALA A 79 6.67 28.23 -6.59
C ALA A 79 6.14 29.02 -5.38
N ILE A 80 5.11 28.49 -4.70
CA ILE A 80 4.58 29.09 -3.47
C ILE A 80 5.62 29.03 -2.34
N LEU A 81 6.27 27.88 -2.16
CA LEU A 81 7.29 27.70 -1.14
C LEU A 81 8.46 28.64 -1.35
N GLU A 82 8.96 28.77 -2.59
CA GLU A 82 10.03 29.70 -2.94
C GLU A 82 9.66 31.14 -2.60
N THR A 83 8.45 31.57 -2.95
CA THR A 83 7.93 32.91 -2.59
C THR A 83 8.00 33.16 -1.08
N TYR A 84 7.59 32.18 -0.28
CA TYR A 84 7.64 32.31 1.18
C TYR A 84 9.06 32.26 1.74
N LEU A 85 9.93 31.42 1.20
CA LEU A 85 11.32 31.33 1.65
C LEU A 85 12.11 32.62 1.33
N GLN A 86 11.85 33.24 0.18
CA GLN A 86 12.38 34.56 -0.16
C GLN A 86 11.87 35.63 0.81
N ALA A 87 10.55 35.66 1.08
CA ALA A 87 9.97 36.61 2.03
C ALA A 87 10.52 36.46 3.46
N LEU A 88 10.91 35.23 3.84
CA LEU A 88 11.53 34.92 5.13
C LEU A 88 13.06 35.10 5.14
N GLY A 89 13.69 35.45 4.02
CA GLY A 89 15.14 35.57 3.90
C GLY A 89 15.91 34.26 4.09
N MET A 90 15.24 33.12 3.90
CA MET A 90 15.82 31.78 4.05
C MET A 90 16.54 31.30 2.77
N ILE A 91 16.32 32.00 1.66
CA ILE A 91 17.02 31.83 0.38
C ILE A 91 17.39 33.24 -0.10
N VAL A 92 18.60 33.37 -0.65
CA VAL A 92 19.15 34.63 -1.19
C VAL A 92 19.06 34.63 -2.70
#